data_AF-A0A931U4K3-F1
#
_entry.id   AF-A0A931U4K3-F1
#
_cell.length_a   1.000
_cell.length_b   1.000
_cell.length_c   1.000
_cell.angle_alpha   90.00
_cell.angle_beta   90.00
_cell.angle_gamma   90.00
#
_symmetry.space_group_name_H-M   'P 1'
#
loop_
_entity.id
_entity.type
_entity.pdbx_description
1 polymer ?
#
loop_
_entity_poly.entity_id
_entity_poly.type
_entity_poly.pdbx_seq_one_letter_code
_entity_poly.pdbx_strand_id
1 'polypeptide(L)'
;MVQNLPLFLDGLRTTLQLAVGALVLALAVGTLVALLRVSPLGVLRVVGTAYVEFLRTTPLLVQMFFWVFGLPFVGVVLPEFGGALLGLAFYT
;
A
#
# COMPACT_ATOMS: atom_id res chain seq x y z
N MET A 1 33.47 -0.82 7.27
CA MET A 1 32.12 -0.98 7.87
C MET A 1 31.65 0.30 8.57
N VAL A 2 32.41 0.89 9.49
CA VAL A 2 32.01 2.13 10.22
C VAL A 2 31.72 3.33 9.30
N GLN A 3 32.43 3.46 8.17
CA GLN A 3 32.20 4.54 7.20
C GLN A 3 30.85 4.46 6.47
N ASN A 4 30.22 3.28 6.42
CA ASN A 4 28.93 3.08 5.76
C ASN A 4 27.75 3.17 6.75
N LEU A 5 28.04 3.39 8.04
CA LEU A 5 27.03 3.49 9.08
C LEU A 5 25.97 4.58 8.79
N PRO A 6 26.31 5.77 8.25
CA PRO A 6 25.31 6.77 7.89
C PRO A 6 24.32 6.26 6.84
N LEU A 7 24.80 5.57 5.80
CA LEU A 7 23.97 5.00 4.75
C LEU A 7 22.97 3.97 5.29
N PHE A 8 23.42 3.10 6.21
CA PHE A 8 22.52 2.13 6.86
C PHE A 8 21.48 2.80 7.74
N LEU A 9 21.83 3.87 8.46
CA LEU A 9 20.90 4.64 9.28
C LEU A 9 19.86 5.36 8.43
N ASP A 10 20.25 5.90 7.27
CA ASP A 10 19.33 6.54 6.32
C ASP A 10 18.35 5.51 5.70
N GLY A 11 18.86 4.33 5.32
CA GLY A 11 18.01 3.22 4.85
C GLY A 11 17.03 2.74 5.92
N LEU A 12 17.49 2.60 7.17
CA LEU A 12 16.64 2.25 8.31
C LEU A 12 15.56 3.30 8.54
N ARG A 13 15.92 4.59 8.50
CA ARG A 13 14.97 5.70 8.65
C ARG A 13 13.88 5.65 7.57
N THR A 14 14.27 5.43 6.33
CA THR A 14 13.33 5.32 5.20
C THR A 14 12.39 4.13 5.38
N THR A 15 12.92 2.98 5.82
CA THR A 15 12.13 1.77 6.09
C THR A 15 11.12 2.00 7.21
N LEU A 16 11.52 2.67 8.30
CA LEU A 16 10.63 3.03 9.40
C LEU A 16 9.53 3.99 8.95
N GLN A 17 9.87 4.99 8.14
CA GLN A 17 8.88 5.92 7.58
C GLN A 17 7.85 5.21 6.72
N LEU A 18 8.29 4.31 5.83
CA LEU A 18 7.39 3.50 5.00
C LEU A 18 6.54 2.56 5.85
N ALA A 19 7.12 1.87 6.83
CA ALA A 19 6.41 0.92 7.68
C ALA A 19 5.31 1.61 8.51
N VAL A 20 5.65 2.72 9.18
CA VAL A 20 4.69 3.48 9.99
C VAL A 20 3.61 4.11 9.10
N GLY A 21 3.99 4.73 7.98
CA GLY A 21 3.03 5.33 7.06
C GLY A 21 2.09 4.30 6.46
N ALA A 22 2.62 3.16 6.01
CA ALA A 22 1.82 2.09 5.43
C ALA A 22 0.89 1.47 6.46
N LEU A 23 1.34 1.29 7.70
CA LEU A 23 0.50 0.78 8.78
C LEU A 23 -0.71 1.71 9.03
N VAL A 24 -0.48 3.01 9.13
CA VAL A 24 -1.57 3.99 9.35
C VAL A 24 -2.58 3.95 8.21
N LEU A 25 -2.09 3.93 6.96
CA LEU A 25 -2.96 3.86 5.78
C LEU A 25 -3.71 2.53 5.67
N ALA A 26 -3.02 1.41 5.89
CA ALA A 26 -3.60 0.07 5.87
C ALA A 26 -4.68 -0.07 6.95
N LEU A 27 -4.47 0.48 8.15
CA LEU A 27 -5.49 0.49 9.20
C LEU A 27 -6.71 1.32 8.79
N ALA A 28 -6.51 2.52 8.23
CA ALA A 28 -7.62 3.35 7.77
C ALA A 28 -8.43 2.66 6.67
N VAL A 29 -7.76 2.19 5.61
CA VAL A 29 -8.37 1.53 4.46
C VAL A 29 -9.00 0.19 4.86
N GLY A 30 -8.27 -0.64 5.60
CA GLY A 30 -8.74 -1.94 6.09
C GLY A 30 -9.97 -1.81 6.98
N THR A 31 -10.03 -0.78 7.83
CA THR A 31 -11.21 -0.50 8.66
C THR A 31 -12.42 -0.12 7.78
N LEU A 32 -12.24 0.77 6.81
CA LEU A 32 -13.31 1.14 5.88
C LEU A 32 -13.85 -0.07 5.11
N VAL A 33 -12.95 -0.91 4.61
CA VAL A 33 -13.31 -2.11 3.86
C VAL A 33 -13.98 -3.16 4.75
N ALA A 34 -13.54 -3.31 6.01
CA ALA A 34 -14.21 -4.16 6.98
C ALA A 34 -15.65 -3.69 7.25
N LEU A 35 -15.87 -2.38 7.37
CA LEU A 35 -17.22 -1.81 7.51
C LEU A 35 -18.09 -2.10 6.29
N LEU A 36 -17.55 -2.00 5.07
CA LEU A 36 -18.27 -2.36 3.84
C LEU A 36 -18.71 -3.82 3.85
N ARG A 37 -17.87 -4.73 4.35
CA ARG A 37 -18.17 -6.17 4.41
C ARG A 37 -19.24 -6.52 5.45
N VAL A 38 -19.32 -5.79 6.55
CA VAL A 38 -20.34 -6.01 7.60
C VAL A 38 -21.66 -5.32 7.28
N SER A 39 -21.69 -4.41 6.30
CA SER A 39 -22.88 -3.67 5.88
C SER A 39 -24.10 -4.57 5.59
N PRO A 40 -25.32 -4.15 5.97
CA PRO A 40 -26.55 -4.85 5.63
C PRO A 40 -26.89 -4.77 4.13
N LEU A 41 -26.27 -3.83 3.40
CA LEU A 41 -26.46 -3.70 1.96
C LEU A 41 -25.59 -4.74 1.23
N GLY A 42 -26.25 -5.69 0.55
CA GLY A 42 -25.56 -6.77 -0.17
C GLY A 42 -24.52 -6.27 -1.18
N VAL A 43 -24.79 -5.15 -1.87
CA VAL A 43 -23.85 -4.55 -2.83
C VAL A 43 -22.55 -4.10 -2.15
N LEU A 44 -22.63 -3.44 -0.98
CA LEU A 44 -21.44 -2.98 -0.26
C LEU A 44 -20.58 -4.16 0.21
N ARG A 45 -21.23 -5.25 0.64
CA ARG A 45 -20.53 -6.47 1.04
C ARG A 45 -19.79 -7.11 -0.13
N VAL A 46 -20.40 -7.15 -1.32
CA VAL A 46 -19.76 -7.68 -2.54
C VAL A 46 -18.57 -6.81 -2.94
N VAL A 47 -18.73 -5.49 -2.98
CA VAL A 47 -17.64 -4.56 -3.32
C VAL A 47 -16.46 -4.71 -2.35
N GLY A 48 -16.74 -4.72 -1.03
CA GLY A 48 -15.70 -4.90 -0.02
C GLY A 48 -15.01 -6.27 -0.11
N THR A 49 -15.72 -7.32 -0.50
CA THR A 49 -15.15 -8.66 -0.67
C THR A 49 -14.27 -8.73 -1.92
N ALA A 50 -14.77 -8.25 -3.07
CA ALA A 50 -14.03 -8.23 -4.33
C ALA A 50 -12.73 -7.40 -4.21
N TYR A 51 -12.80 -6.26 -3.52
CA TYR A 51 -11.63 -5.43 -3.25
C TYR A 51 -10.54 -6.20 -2.49
N VAL A 52 -10.89 -6.87 -1.38
CA VAL A 52 -9.94 -7.63 -0.56
C VAL A 52 -9.38 -8.82 -1.34
N GLU A 53 -10.22 -9.54 -2.06
CA GLU A 53 -9.82 -10.71 -2.83
C GLU A 53 -8.84 -10.34 -3.95
N PHE A 54 -9.11 -9.26 -4.68
CA PHE A 54 -8.21 -8.78 -5.74
C PHE A 54 -6.84 -8.36 -5.19
N LEU A 55 -6.81 -7.57 -4.11
CA LEU A 55 -5.55 -7.08 -3.56
C LEU A 55 -4.73 -8.19 -2.90
N ARG A 56 -5.38 -9.16 -2.24
CA ARG A 56 -4.68 -10.29 -1.60
C ARG A 56 -4.18 -11.34 -2.58
N THR A 57 -4.82 -11.47 -3.74
CA THR A 57 -4.38 -12.39 -4.80
C THR A 57 -3.31 -11.78 -5.71
N THR A 58 -3.17 -10.45 -5.72
CA THR A 58 -2.16 -9.75 -6.52
C THR A 58 -0.81 -9.72 -5.79
N PRO A 59 0.29 -10.18 -6.42
CA PRO A 59 1.62 -10.11 -5.80
C PRO A 59 2.03 -8.68 -5.48
N LEU A 60 2.66 -8.46 -4.32
CA LEU A 60 3.17 -7.13 -3.90
C LEU A 60 4.04 -6.49 -4.98
N LEU A 61 4.89 -7.28 -5.63
CA LEU A 61 5.75 -6.79 -6.71
C LEU A 61 4.93 -6.17 -7.86
N VAL A 62 3.85 -6.83 -8.29
CA VAL A 62 2.97 -6.32 -9.33
C VAL A 62 2.30 -5.02 -8.89
N GLN A 63 1.87 -4.94 -7.63
CA GLN A 63 1.30 -3.70 -7.08
C GLN A 63 2.34 -2.57 -7.09
N MET A 64 3.57 -2.80 -6.62
CA MET A 64 4.66 -1.82 -6.65
C MET A 64 4.92 -1.30 -8.08
N PHE A 65 4.98 -2.22 -9.04
CA PHE A 65 5.16 -1.86 -10.45
C PHE A 65 3.98 -1.02 -10.96
N PHE A 66 2.76 -1.36 -10.61
CA PHE A 66 1.57 -0.60 -11.00
C PHE A 66 1.58 0.82 -10.43
N TRP A 67 1.88 0.99 -9.14
CA TRP A 67 1.89 2.32 -8.50
C TRP A 67 2.97 3.24 -9.05
N VAL A 68 4.14 2.71 -9.40
CA VAL A 68 5.28 3.51 -9.89
C VAL A 68 5.23 3.72 -11.41
N PHE A 69 4.94 2.66 -12.17
CA PHE A 69 5.03 2.67 -13.64
C PHE A 69 3.67 2.62 -14.33
N GLY A 70 2.62 2.11 -13.67
CA GLY A 70 1.27 2.03 -14.22
C GLY A 70 0.52 3.38 -14.19
N LEU A 71 0.56 4.09 -13.06
CA LEU A 71 -0.09 5.39 -12.90
C LEU A 71 0.36 6.47 -13.90
N PRO A 72 1.64 6.54 -14.31
CA PRO A 72 2.07 7.47 -15.35
C PRO A 72 1.28 7.36 -16.68
N PHE A 73 0.77 6.17 -17.04
CA PHE A 73 -0.04 5.99 -18.25
C PHE A 73 -1.38 6.74 -18.20
N VAL A 74 -1.89 7.05 -16.99
CA VAL A 74 -3.11 7.84 -16.79
C VAL A 74 -2.80 9.29 -16.38
N GLY A 75 -1.55 9.74 -16.54
CA GLY A 75 -1.11 11.10 -16.27
C GLY A 75 -0.77 11.41 -14.81
N VAL A 76 -0.72 10.40 -13.94
CA VAL A 76 -0.38 10.56 -12.52
C VAL A 76 1.05 10.05 -12.28
N VAL A 77 1.97 10.95 -11.92
CA VAL A 77 3.35 10.58 -11.59
C VAL A 77 3.54 10.68 -10.08
N LEU A 78 3.76 9.53 -9.43
CA LEU A 78 4.06 9.47 -8.01
C LEU A 78 5.57 9.49 -7.77
N PRO A 79 6.04 10.13 -6.69
CA PRO A 79 7.40 9.90 -6.19
C PRO A 79 7.57 8.42 -5.82
N GLU A 80 8.80 7.89 -5.93
CA GLU A 80 9.12 6.50 -5.59
C GLU A 80 8.64 6.12 -4.18
N PHE A 81 8.84 7.03 -3.21
CA PHE A 81 8.34 6.86 -1.84
C PHE A 81 6.82 6.69 -1.80
N GLY A 82 6.07 7.48 -2.58
CA GLY A 82 4.60 7.40 -2.63
C GLY A 82 4.12 6.08 -3.23
N GLY A 83 4.76 5.63 -4.32
CA GLY A 83 4.44 4.33 -4.92
C GLY A 83 4.73 3.15 -3.98
N ALA A 84 5.88 3.20 -3.30
CA ALA A 84 6.26 2.21 -2.29
C ALA A 84 5.32 2.22 -1.07
N LEU A 85 4.93 3.41 -0.60
CA LEU A 85 3.99 3.56 0.51
C LEU A 85 2.62 2.98 0.16
N LEU A 86 2.08 3.28 -1.03
CA LEU A 86 0.76 2.82 -1.43
C LEU A 86 0.71 1.31 -1.59
N GLY A 87 1.62 0.71 -2.35
CA GLY A 87 1.53 -0.75 -2.52
C GLY A 87 1.86 -1.52 -1.24
N LEU A 88 2.63 -0.95 -0.29
CA LEU A 88 2.76 -1.57 1.03
C LEU A 88 1.45 -1.45 1.85
N ALA A 89 0.80 -0.29 1.80
CA ALA A 89 -0.47 -0.06 2.49
C ALA A 89 -1.63 -0.91 1.95
N PHE A 90 -1.71 -1.11 0.63
CA PHE A 90 -2.79 -1.86 -0.03
C PHE A 90 -2.59 -3.37 -0.04
N TYR A 91 -1.36 -3.85 0.17
CA TYR A 91 -1.06 -5.28 0.24
C TYR A 91 -1.45 -5.92 1.58
N THR A 92 -1.55 -5.13 2.65
CA THR A 92 -1.75 -5.62 4.04
C THR A 92 -3.24 -5.71 4.38
#